data_AF-A0A7V6PEV0-F1
#
_entry.id   AF-A0A7V6PEV0-F1
#
_cell.length_a   1.000
_cell.length_b   1.000
_cell.length_c   1.000
_cell.angle_alpha   90.00
_cell.angle_beta   90.00
_cell.angle_gamma   90.00
#
_symmetry.space_group_name_H-M   'P 1'
#
loop_
_entity.id
_entity.type
_entity.pdbx_description
1 polymer ?
#
loop_
_entity_poly.entity_id
_entity_poly.type
_entity_poly.pdbx_seq_one_letter_code
_entity_poly.pdbx_strand_id
1 'polypeptide(L)'
;MGLYLRAWTRQDDDGNAGAAKSSIGGFITGIDGAFLETWRLGLLAGYSRSSFDIEDRGSSGSSDNFTLAAYAGTEWPLVNGRALAFRSGLSYTWHDVDTTRSVAFPGFTDNLTGEYEAGTFQVFGELGYKFRYGKSLFEPYAGLAHVRLRSDRFNETGQTAAALSVQPDTMDTRFSSLGLRASTELTFGAVVASAQTDIGWRHAYGDITPSSDASFIGSNAFTVYGLPIAEDAAFVGAAVKFNLTQDAKLGLSYNGQFASDAKRNGFNVKLNVDF
;
A
#
# COMPACT_ATOMS: atom_id res chain seq x y z
N MET A 1 -3.16 -19.19 -4.92
CA MET A 1 -2.35 -18.05 -5.40
C MET A 1 -1.28 -17.70 -4.37
N GLY A 2 -0.06 -17.39 -4.80
CA GLY A 2 1.00 -16.79 -3.97
C GLY A 2 1.59 -15.53 -4.62
N LEU A 3 2.00 -14.55 -3.82
CA LEU A 3 2.51 -13.25 -4.25
C LEU A 3 3.64 -12.80 -3.32
N TYR A 4 4.83 -12.62 -3.85
CA TYR A 4 5.89 -11.86 -3.18
C TYR A 4 5.84 -10.40 -3.61
N LEU A 5 6.04 -9.49 -2.68
CA LEU A 5 6.11 -8.05 -2.94
C LEU A 5 7.33 -7.42 -2.27
N ARG A 6 7.87 -6.40 -2.92
CA ARG A 6 8.83 -5.48 -2.33
C ARG A 6 8.61 -4.08 -2.89
N ALA A 7 8.58 -3.08 -2.01
CA ALA A 7 8.48 -1.68 -2.40
C ALA A 7 9.39 -0.80 -1.55
N TRP A 8 9.73 0.36 -2.08
CA TRP A 8 10.45 1.41 -1.39
C TRP A 8 9.86 2.76 -1.73
N THR A 9 9.86 3.65 -0.74
CA THR A 9 9.32 4.99 -0.82
C THR A 9 10.36 5.97 -0.32
N ARG A 10 10.39 7.13 -0.97
CA ARG A 10 11.09 8.31 -0.49
C ARG A 10 10.09 9.46 -0.45
N GLN A 11 10.07 10.17 0.66
CA GLN A 11 9.37 11.44 0.82
C GLN A 11 10.39 12.51 1.17
N ASP A 12 10.29 13.65 0.49
CA ASP A 12 11.17 14.79 0.73
C ASP A 12 10.67 15.58 1.96
N ASP A 13 11.53 16.41 2.56
CA ASP A 13 11.17 17.20 3.74
C ASP A 13 10.22 18.36 3.39
N ASP A 14 9.45 18.83 4.38
CA ASP A 14 8.50 19.94 4.21
C ASP A 14 8.80 21.15 5.13
N GLY A 15 9.98 21.17 5.75
CA GLY A 15 10.40 22.16 6.74
C GLY A 15 9.84 21.95 8.15
N ASN A 16 8.78 21.16 8.32
CA ASN A 16 8.27 20.72 9.62
C ASN A 16 8.81 19.32 9.99
N ALA A 17 8.65 18.36 9.08
CA ALA A 17 9.15 17.00 9.19
C ALA A 17 10.34 16.78 8.24
N GLY A 18 11.33 16.01 8.70
CA GLY A 18 12.52 15.67 7.91
C GLY A 18 12.22 14.62 6.85
N ALA A 19 13.07 14.52 5.83
CA ALA A 19 12.90 13.58 4.74
C ALA A 19 12.87 12.12 5.25
N ALA A 20 11.99 11.31 4.68
CA ALA A 20 11.75 9.94 5.11
C ALA A 20 12.02 8.94 3.98
N LYS A 21 12.65 7.83 4.33
CA LYS A 21 12.77 6.65 3.47
C LYS A 21 12.05 5.49 4.13
N SER A 22 11.31 4.73 3.35
CA SER A 22 10.70 3.50 3.84
C SER A 22 10.78 2.37 2.84
N SER A 23 10.75 1.14 3.33
CA SER A 23 10.68 -0.05 2.51
C SER A 23 9.74 -1.07 3.13
N ILE A 24 9.09 -1.87 2.28
CA ILE A 24 8.22 -2.96 2.70
C ILE A 24 8.50 -4.18 1.84
N GLY A 25 8.59 -5.35 2.46
CA GLY A 25 8.77 -6.62 1.78
C GLY A 25 7.95 -7.71 2.45
N GLY A 26 7.35 -8.60 1.67
CA GLY A 26 6.49 -9.63 2.24
C GLY A 26 5.93 -10.62 1.24
N PHE A 27 5.08 -11.50 1.77
CA PHE A 27 4.39 -12.53 1.01
C PHE A 27 2.90 -12.55 1.34
N ILE A 28 2.08 -12.71 0.31
CA ILE A 28 0.63 -12.85 0.39
C ILE A 28 0.26 -14.16 -0.29
N THR A 29 -0.59 -14.94 0.34
CA THR A 29 -1.21 -16.13 -0.23
C THR A 29 -2.72 -15.98 -0.21
N GLY A 30 -3.40 -16.73 -1.06
CA GLY A 30 -4.85 -16.74 -1.04
C GLY A 30 -5.47 -17.73 -2.00
N ILE A 31 -6.78 -17.87 -1.84
CA ILE A 31 -7.64 -18.73 -2.62
C ILE A 31 -8.84 -17.92 -3.08
N ASP A 32 -9.33 -18.23 -4.27
CA ASP A 32 -10.53 -17.63 -4.81
C ASP A 32 -11.27 -18.64 -5.69
N GLY A 33 -12.55 -18.38 -5.88
CA GLY A 33 -13.42 -19.26 -6.65
C GLY A 33 -14.54 -18.48 -7.30
N ALA A 34 -15.08 -19.05 -8.38
CA ALA A 34 -16.33 -18.57 -8.94
C ALA A 34 -17.47 -18.87 -7.96
N PHE A 35 -18.31 -17.88 -7.72
CA PHE A 35 -19.52 -17.95 -6.93
C PHE A 35 -20.64 -17.36 -7.77
N LEU A 36 -21.79 -18.04 -7.89
CA LEU A 36 -22.80 -17.71 -8.92
C LEU A 36 -22.19 -17.73 -10.34
N GLU A 37 -22.94 -17.35 -11.37
CA GLU A 37 -22.48 -17.42 -12.77
C GLU A 37 -21.40 -16.39 -13.13
N THR A 38 -21.28 -15.29 -12.37
CA THR A 38 -20.45 -14.13 -12.77
C THR A 38 -19.60 -13.53 -11.65
N TRP A 39 -19.75 -13.97 -10.39
CA TRP A 39 -18.97 -13.42 -9.29
C TRP A 39 -17.75 -14.29 -9.00
N ARG A 40 -16.66 -13.66 -8.59
CA ARG A 40 -15.47 -14.31 -8.06
C ARG A 40 -15.22 -13.75 -6.67
N LEU A 41 -15.11 -14.65 -5.69
CA LEU A 41 -14.83 -14.30 -4.30
C LEU A 41 -13.50 -14.90 -3.90
N GLY A 42 -12.70 -14.15 -3.15
CA GLY A 42 -11.40 -14.60 -2.69
C GLY A 42 -11.04 -14.12 -1.30
N LEU A 43 -10.22 -14.91 -0.64
CA LEU A 43 -9.62 -14.63 0.66
C LEU A 43 -8.10 -14.63 0.53
N LEU A 44 -7.47 -13.67 1.19
CA LEU A 44 -6.03 -13.48 1.21
C LEU A 44 -5.54 -13.38 2.66
N ALA A 45 -4.35 -13.92 2.89
CA ALA A 45 -3.59 -13.71 4.11
C ALA A 45 -2.15 -13.38 3.74
N GLY A 46 -1.49 -12.52 4.49
CA GLY A 46 -0.12 -12.12 4.20
C GLY A 46 0.64 -11.69 5.42
N TYR A 47 1.96 -11.76 5.29
CA TYR A 47 2.91 -11.21 6.25
C TYR A 47 3.90 -10.32 5.50
N SER A 48 4.21 -9.18 6.08
CA SER A 48 5.21 -8.26 5.54
C SER A 48 5.95 -7.55 6.66
N ARG A 49 7.19 -7.15 6.38
CA ARG A 49 7.99 -6.32 7.26
C ARG A 49 8.27 -4.99 6.58
N SER A 50 8.08 -3.92 7.34
CA SER A 50 8.35 -2.54 6.94
C SER A 50 9.54 -1.99 7.72
N SER A 51 10.30 -1.12 7.09
CA SER A 51 11.34 -0.31 7.75
C SER A 51 11.17 1.15 7.35
N PHE A 52 11.43 2.08 8.26
CA PHE A 52 11.32 3.51 8.02
C PHE A 52 12.45 4.26 8.73
N ASP A 53 13.03 5.24 8.04
CA ASP A 53 14.21 5.97 8.48
C ASP A 53 14.03 7.47 8.19
N ILE A 54 14.33 8.31 9.17
CA ILE A 54 14.35 9.78 9.09
C ILE A 54 15.74 10.25 9.52
N GLU A 55 16.66 10.29 8.55
CA GLU A 55 18.10 10.50 8.77
C GLU A 55 18.39 11.82 9.51
N ASP A 56 17.72 12.92 9.13
CA ASP A 56 17.94 14.26 9.72
C ASP A 56 17.52 14.35 11.20
N ARG A 57 16.76 13.37 11.71
CA ARG A 57 16.24 13.34 13.08
C ARG A 57 16.79 12.17 13.90
N GLY A 58 17.72 11.38 13.35
CA GLY A 58 18.28 10.21 14.03
C GLY A 58 17.19 9.23 14.49
N SER A 59 16.14 9.08 13.70
CA SER A 59 14.98 8.24 14.02
C SER A 59 14.83 7.13 13.00
N SER A 60 14.55 5.93 13.48
CA SER A 60 14.32 4.74 12.66
C SER A 60 13.24 3.88 13.31
N GLY A 61 12.61 3.02 12.53
CA GLY A 61 11.78 1.97 13.08
C GLY A 61 11.45 0.89 12.08
N SER A 62 10.80 -0.14 12.59
CA SER A 62 10.34 -1.29 11.84
C SER A 62 8.94 -1.66 12.24
N SER A 63 8.24 -2.36 11.34
CA SER A 63 6.97 -2.94 11.69
C SER A 63 6.78 -4.31 11.07
N ASP A 64 6.34 -5.26 11.90
CA ASP A 64 5.89 -6.57 11.48
C ASP A 64 4.37 -6.55 11.28
N ASN A 65 3.94 -6.91 10.08
CA ASN A 65 2.58 -6.66 9.62
C ASN A 65 1.92 -7.97 9.21
N PHE A 66 0.75 -8.26 9.78
CA PHE A 66 -0.08 -9.38 9.37
C PHE A 66 -1.36 -8.85 8.73
N THR A 67 -1.67 -9.30 7.52
CA THR A 67 -2.83 -8.82 6.75
C THR A 67 -3.80 -9.95 6.49
N LEU A 68 -5.09 -9.71 6.74
CA LEU A 68 -6.19 -10.51 6.23
C LEU A 68 -7.03 -9.66 5.28
N ALA A 69 -7.43 -10.23 4.14
CA ALA A 69 -8.25 -9.53 3.17
C ALA A 69 -9.26 -10.45 2.49
N ALA A 70 -10.35 -9.85 2.03
CA ALA A 70 -11.34 -10.47 1.18
C ALA A 70 -11.58 -9.57 -0.03
N TYR A 71 -11.87 -10.18 -1.17
CA TYR A 71 -12.24 -9.45 -2.37
C TYR A 71 -13.34 -10.15 -3.16
N ALA A 72 -14.04 -9.34 -3.92
CA ALA A 72 -15.10 -9.75 -4.82
C ALA A 72 -14.92 -9.04 -6.16
N GLY A 73 -15.22 -9.73 -7.24
CA GLY A 73 -15.24 -9.13 -8.56
C GLY A 73 -16.26 -9.80 -9.46
N THR A 74 -16.79 -9.03 -10.40
CA THR A 74 -17.72 -9.54 -11.41
C THR A 74 -17.54 -8.77 -12.71
N GLU A 75 -17.86 -9.42 -13.82
CA GLU A 75 -17.82 -8.83 -15.15
C GLU A 75 -19.15 -9.07 -15.84
N TRP A 76 -19.86 -7.99 -16.12
CA TRP A 76 -21.12 -8.03 -16.84
C TRP A 76 -20.87 -7.80 -18.33
N PRO A 77 -21.18 -8.77 -19.19
CA PRO A 77 -21.07 -8.58 -20.63
C PRO A 77 -22.07 -7.51 -21.09
N LEU A 78 -21.63 -6.70 -22.03
CA LEU A 78 -22.40 -5.66 -22.71
C LEU A 78 -22.49 -5.98 -24.20
N VAL A 79 -23.26 -5.18 -24.94
CA VAL A 79 -23.34 -5.27 -26.40
C VAL A 79 -21.98 -5.05 -27.07
N ASN A 80 -21.78 -5.67 -28.24
CA ASN A 80 -20.57 -5.53 -29.08
C ASN A 80 -19.26 -5.99 -28.41
N GLY A 81 -19.32 -7.05 -27.57
CA GLY A 81 -18.12 -7.65 -26.97
C GLY A 81 -17.43 -6.77 -25.92
N ARG A 82 -18.17 -5.81 -25.35
CA ARG A 82 -17.73 -4.95 -24.25
C ARG A 82 -18.15 -5.57 -22.91
N ALA A 83 -17.56 -5.13 -21.82
CA ALA A 83 -17.98 -5.57 -20.49
C ALA A 83 -17.81 -4.47 -19.44
N LEU A 84 -18.68 -4.45 -18.44
CA LEU A 84 -18.51 -3.64 -17.24
C LEU A 84 -17.93 -4.54 -16.15
N ALA A 85 -16.74 -4.20 -15.66
CA ALA A 85 -16.09 -4.89 -14.56
C ALA A 85 -16.34 -4.13 -13.26
N PHE A 86 -16.69 -4.86 -12.21
CA PHE A 86 -16.72 -4.35 -10.85
C PHE A 86 -15.74 -5.15 -9.99
N ARG A 87 -14.95 -4.44 -9.19
CA ARG A 87 -14.00 -5.03 -8.24
C ARG A 87 -14.14 -4.32 -6.91
N SER A 88 -14.15 -5.06 -5.83
CA SER A 88 -14.18 -4.51 -4.48
C SER A 88 -13.41 -5.42 -3.54
N GLY A 89 -12.91 -4.85 -2.46
CA GLY A 89 -12.25 -5.63 -1.43
C GLY A 89 -12.13 -4.85 -0.15
N LEU A 90 -11.81 -5.58 0.91
CA LEU A 90 -11.53 -5.04 2.21
C LEU A 90 -10.39 -5.82 2.86
N SER A 91 -9.60 -5.15 3.67
CA SER A 91 -8.50 -5.74 4.41
C SER A 91 -8.35 -5.13 5.77
N TYR A 92 -7.85 -5.92 6.70
CA TYR A 92 -7.36 -5.47 7.98
C TYR A 92 -5.92 -5.92 8.15
N THR A 93 -5.06 -4.98 8.55
CA THR A 93 -3.66 -5.26 8.85
C THR A 93 -3.37 -4.89 10.29
N TRP A 94 -2.84 -5.85 11.04
CA TRP A 94 -2.24 -5.61 12.35
C TRP A 94 -0.77 -5.26 12.16
N HIS A 95 -0.32 -4.26 12.90
CA HIS A 95 1.03 -3.74 12.89
C HIS A 95 1.60 -3.85 14.29
N ASP A 96 2.70 -4.56 14.43
CA ASP A 96 3.57 -4.45 15.59
C ASP A 96 4.70 -3.49 15.20
N VAL A 97 4.93 -2.42 15.96
CA VAL A 97 5.79 -1.31 15.57
C VAL A 97 6.84 -1.05 16.63
N ASP A 98 8.10 -1.13 16.22
CA ASP A 98 9.27 -0.77 17.00
C ASP A 98 9.87 0.53 16.46
N THR A 99 10.19 1.45 17.35
CA THR A 99 10.79 2.74 17.02
C THR A 99 12.01 3.02 17.88
N THR A 100 12.98 3.72 17.30
CA THR A 100 14.16 4.22 18.01
C THR A 100 14.43 5.65 17.59
N ARG A 101 14.62 6.53 18.57
CA ARG A 101 14.87 7.96 18.38
C ARG A 101 16.08 8.39 19.19
N SER A 102 17.12 8.87 18.50
CA SER A 102 18.30 9.46 19.11
C SER A 102 18.12 10.96 19.32
N VAL A 103 18.40 11.45 20.53
CA VAL A 103 18.39 12.89 20.85
C VAL A 103 19.78 13.28 21.31
N ALA A 104 20.41 14.25 20.64
CA ALA A 104 21.72 14.73 21.02
C ALA A 104 21.82 16.26 20.88
N PHE A 105 22.31 16.93 21.92
CA PHE A 105 22.72 18.32 21.92
C PHE A 105 23.87 18.50 22.93
N PRO A 106 24.65 19.60 22.92
CA PRO A 106 25.85 19.71 23.76
C PRO A 106 25.58 19.40 25.24
N GLY A 107 26.24 18.35 25.76
CA GLY A 107 26.08 17.89 27.15
C GLY A 107 24.91 16.93 27.39
N PHE A 108 24.18 16.51 26.35
CA PHE A 108 23.03 15.63 26.45
C PHE A 108 23.00 14.62 25.29
N THR A 109 22.78 13.34 25.63
CA THR A 109 22.47 12.30 24.65
C THR A 109 21.49 11.33 25.28
N ASP A 110 20.51 10.88 24.50
CA ASP A 110 19.63 9.78 24.89
C ASP A 110 19.22 8.97 23.65
N ASN A 111 18.91 7.70 23.86
CA ASN A 111 18.36 6.82 22.85
C ASN A 111 17.05 6.24 23.35
N LEU A 112 15.97 6.66 22.71
CA LEU A 112 14.61 6.43 23.14
C LEU A 112 14.00 5.33 22.29
N THR A 113 13.39 4.33 22.91
CA THR A 113 12.76 3.20 22.21
C THR A 113 11.26 3.17 22.52
N GLY A 114 10.42 2.99 21.50
CA GLY A 114 8.97 2.87 21.65
C GLY A 114 8.46 1.63 20.94
N GLU A 115 7.61 0.86 21.62
CA GLU A 115 6.93 -0.32 21.09
C GLU A 115 5.42 -0.07 21.16
N TYR A 116 4.71 -0.29 20.06
CA TYR A 116 3.26 -0.08 20.01
C TYR A 116 2.57 -0.87 18.91
N GLU A 117 1.27 -1.12 19.13
CA GLU A 117 0.41 -1.76 18.14
C GLU A 117 -0.34 -0.72 17.31
N ALA A 118 -0.60 -1.04 16.05
CA ALA A 118 -1.50 -0.28 15.20
C ALA A 118 -2.36 -1.20 14.32
N GLY A 119 -3.48 -0.67 13.84
CA GLY A 119 -4.42 -1.37 12.97
C GLY A 119 -4.79 -0.52 11.76
N THR A 120 -4.62 -1.09 10.56
CA THR A 120 -5.09 -0.47 9.31
C THR A 120 -6.28 -1.23 8.76
N PHE A 121 -7.44 -0.58 8.72
CA PHE A 121 -8.59 -1.03 7.95
C PHE A 121 -8.61 -0.35 6.58
N GLN A 122 -8.84 -1.12 5.52
CA GLN A 122 -9.01 -0.58 4.17
C GLN A 122 -10.22 -1.23 3.50
N VAL A 123 -10.97 -0.42 2.76
CA VAL A 123 -12.04 -0.87 1.86
C VAL A 123 -11.96 -0.10 0.55
N PHE A 124 -12.19 -0.78 -0.57
CA PHE A 124 -12.18 -0.15 -1.88
C PHE A 124 -13.24 -0.73 -2.83
N GLY A 125 -13.57 0.05 -3.84
CA GLY A 125 -14.44 -0.34 -4.95
C GLY A 125 -13.98 0.32 -6.24
N GLU A 126 -14.09 -0.40 -7.35
CA GLU A 126 -13.65 0.03 -8.67
C GLU A 126 -14.64 -0.43 -9.74
N LEU A 127 -14.93 0.45 -10.68
CA LEU A 127 -15.69 0.17 -11.90
C LEU A 127 -14.79 0.38 -13.11
N GLY A 128 -14.71 -0.62 -13.98
CA GLY A 128 -13.93 -0.61 -15.20
C GLY A 128 -14.79 -0.89 -16.43
N TYR A 129 -14.52 -0.22 -17.55
CA TYR A 129 -15.22 -0.43 -18.81
C TYR A 129 -14.31 -1.09 -19.84
N LYS A 130 -14.53 -2.37 -20.11
CA LYS A 130 -13.69 -3.17 -21.00
C LYS A 130 -14.16 -3.10 -22.45
N PHE A 131 -13.22 -2.84 -23.35
CA PHE A 131 -13.44 -2.94 -24.79
C PHE A 131 -12.16 -3.39 -25.51
N ARG A 132 -12.33 -4.14 -26.60
CA ARG A 132 -11.21 -4.57 -27.43
C ARG A 132 -11.00 -3.63 -28.61
N TYR A 133 -9.74 -3.39 -28.94
CA TYR A 133 -9.32 -2.72 -30.16
C TYR A 133 -8.14 -3.49 -30.76
N GLY A 134 -8.36 -4.14 -31.91
CA GLY A 134 -7.40 -5.09 -32.48
C GLY A 134 -7.15 -6.26 -31.53
N LYS A 135 -5.88 -6.53 -31.21
CA LYS A 135 -5.45 -7.58 -30.29
C LYS A 135 -5.35 -7.13 -28.82
N SER A 136 -5.71 -5.88 -28.54
CA SER A 136 -5.55 -5.29 -27.21
C SER A 136 -6.89 -5.09 -26.53
N LEU A 137 -6.93 -5.34 -25.22
CA LEU A 137 -8.04 -5.04 -24.34
C LEU A 137 -7.71 -3.76 -23.58
N PHE A 138 -8.60 -2.79 -23.64
CA PHE A 138 -8.52 -1.54 -22.88
C PHE A 138 -9.60 -1.51 -21.81
N GLU A 139 -9.27 -0.94 -20.66
CA GLU A 139 -10.14 -0.85 -19.49
C GLU A 139 -9.86 0.48 -18.75
N PRO A 140 -10.46 1.60 -19.18
CA PRO A 140 -10.60 2.77 -18.33
C PRO A 140 -11.39 2.40 -17.08
N TYR A 141 -10.99 2.94 -15.94
CA TYR A 141 -11.62 2.67 -14.67
C TYR A 141 -11.66 3.88 -13.75
N ALA A 142 -12.59 3.85 -12.81
CA ALA A 142 -12.69 4.77 -11.70
C ALA A 142 -12.81 3.96 -10.40
N GLY A 143 -12.09 4.37 -9.36
CA GLY A 143 -12.08 3.67 -8.09
C GLY A 143 -12.09 4.62 -6.90
N LEU A 144 -12.69 4.16 -5.81
CA LEU A 144 -12.70 4.80 -4.50
C LEU A 144 -12.10 3.86 -3.47
N ALA A 145 -11.35 4.42 -2.53
CA ALA A 145 -10.85 3.68 -1.37
C ALA A 145 -10.97 4.53 -0.10
N HIS A 146 -11.13 3.85 1.03
CA HIS A 146 -11.05 4.44 2.35
C HIS A 146 -10.07 3.62 3.18
N VAL A 147 -9.13 4.30 3.82
CA VAL A 147 -8.10 3.73 4.68
C VAL A 147 -8.22 4.42 6.03
N ARG A 148 -8.34 3.61 7.08
CA ARG A 148 -8.35 4.07 8.46
C ARG A 148 -7.19 3.42 9.20
N LEU A 149 -6.23 4.23 9.61
CA LEU A 149 -5.12 3.81 10.47
C LEU A 149 -5.44 4.24 11.89
N ARG A 150 -5.34 3.31 12.84
CA ARG A 150 -5.40 3.60 14.26
C ARG A 150 -4.11 3.12 14.91
N SER A 151 -3.42 4.02 15.60
CA SER A 151 -2.23 3.70 16.39
C SER A 151 -2.58 3.77 17.86
N ASP A 152 -2.15 2.78 18.63
CA ASP A 152 -2.38 2.79 20.07
C ASP A 152 -1.40 3.73 20.79
N ARG A 153 -1.72 4.03 22.05
CA ARG A 153 -0.85 4.81 22.91
C ARG A 153 0.42 4.03 23.21
N PHE A 154 1.52 4.75 23.40
CA PHE A 154 2.76 4.16 23.88
C PHE A 154 3.59 5.15 24.65
N ASN A 155 4.53 4.63 25.42
CA ASN A 155 5.54 5.44 26.09
C ASN A 155 6.90 5.01 25.57
N GLU A 156 7.74 5.98 25.21
CA GLU A 156 9.14 5.71 24.97
C GLU A 156 9.82 5.32 26.29
N THR A 157 10.82 4.44 26.18
CA THR A 157 11.75 4.12 27.25
C THR A 157 13.08 4.78 26.94
N GLY A 158 13.68 5.41 27.94
CA GLY A 158 14.90 6.20 27.82
C GLY A 158 15.63 6.35 29.13
N GLN A 159 16.81 6.95 29.10
CA GLN A 159 17.59 7.21 30.31
C GLN A 159 17.30 8.58 30.93
N THR A 160 16.46 9.39 30.28
CA THR A 160 16.18 10.78 30.67
C THR A 160 14.70 11.13 30.61
N ALA A 161 14.35 12.37 31.00
CA ALA A 161 13.00 12.91 30.87
C ALA A 161 12.60 13.26 29.41
N ALA A 162 13.46 12.98 28.43
CA ALA A 162 13.16 13.21 27.01
C ALA A 162 12.27 12.13 26.37
N ALA A 163 11.98 11.06 27.11
CA ALA A 163 11.02 10.03 26.74
C ALA A 163 9.61 10.63 26.60
N LEU A 164 8.93 10.28 25.51
CA LEU A 164 7.58 10.73 25.20
C LEU A 164 6.52 9.76 25.68
N SER A 165 5.40 10.30 26.16
CA SER A 165 4.12 9.60 26.21
C SER A 165 3.28 10.05 25.03
N VAL A 166 2.97 9.11 24.14
CA VAL A 166 2.23 9.36 22.90
C VAL A 166 0.80 8.85 23.06
N GLN A 167 -0.16 9.70 22.75
CA GLN A 167 -1.58 9.38 22.83
C GLN A 167 -2.03 8.54 21.61
N PRO A 168 -3.12 7.77 21.73
CA PRO A 168 -3.61 7.01 20.59
C PRO A 168 -4.14 7.99 19.55
N ASP A 169 -3.94 7.66 18.27
CA ASP A 169 -4.34 8.51 17.15
C ASP A 169 -5.12 7.72 16.10
N THR A 170 -5.93 8.40 15.32
CA THR A 170 -6.67 7.82 14.20
C THR A 170 -6.63 8.74 13.01
N MET A 171 -6.23 8.19 11.86
CA MET A 171 -6.15 8.88 10.58
C MET A 171 -7.11 8.24 9.59
N ASP A 172 -8.03 9.04 9.05
CA ASP A 172 -9.05 8.62 8.09
C ASP A 172 -8.80 9.25 6.71
N THR A 173 -8.12 8.52 5.84
CA THR A 173 -7.81 8.95 4.48
C THR A 173 -8.75 8.31 3.46
N ARG A 174 -9.15 9.07 2.45
CA ARG A 174 -9.94 8.58 1.32
C ARG A 174 -9.18 8.84 0.03
N PHE A 175 -9.37 7.96 -0.95
CA PHE A 175 -8.74 8.11 -2.25
C PHE A 175 -9.76 7.98 -3.38
N SER A 176 -9.63 8.83 -4.39
CA SER A 176 -10.27 8.67 -5.70
C SER A 176 -9.19 8.38 -6.73
N SER A 177 -9.46 7.47 -7.66
CA SER A 177 -8.53 7.13 -8.72
C SER A 177 -9.24 7.05 -10.06
N LEU A 178 -8.54 7.51 -11.10
CA LEU A 178 -8.91 7.37 -12.50
C LEU A 178 -7.72 6.79 -13.23
N GLY A 179 -7.94 5.76 -14.04
CA GLY A 179 -6.86 5.11 -14.75
C GLY A 179 -7.31 4.40 -16.00
N LEU A 180 -6.31 3.90 -16.74
CA LEU A 180 -6.48 3.13 -17.95
C LEU A 180 -5.55 1.93 -17.90
N ARG A 181 -6.17 0.74 -17.93
CA ARG A 181 -5.44 -0.51 -18.13
C ARG A 181 -5.48 -0.90 -19.58
N ALA A 182 -4.36 -1.40 -20.08
CA ALA A 182 -4.29 -2.06 -21.37
C ALA A 182 -3.63 -3.43 -21.20
N SER A 183 -4.11 -4.42 -21.93
CA SER A 183 -3.45 -5.72 -22.01
C SER A 183 -3.45 -6.26 -23.43
N THR A 184 -2.40 -7.00 -23.77
CA THR A 184 -2.25 -7.64 -25.07
C THR A 184 -1.59 -9.00 -24.90
N GLU A 185 -1.98 -9.94 -25.76
CA GLU A 185 -1.37 -11.25 -25.82
C GLU A 185 -0.13 -11.21 -26.71
N LEU A 186 0.95 -11.77 -26.20
CA LEU A 186 2.24 -11.88 -26.87
C LEU A 186 2.58 -13.35 -27.06
N THR A 187 3.04 -13.71 -28.25
CA THR A 187 3.48 -15.08 -28.56
C THR A 187 4.97 -15.05 -28.87
N PHE A 188 5.76 -15.73 -28.04
CA PHE A 188 7.20 -15.88 -28.21
C PHE A 188 7.52 -17.35 -28.51
N GLY A 189 7.49 -17.73 -29.78
CA GLY A 189 7.63 -19.14 -30.18
C GLY A 189 6.50 -20.00 -29.58
N ALA A 190 6.83 -20.94 -28.71
CA ALA A 190 5.87 -21.80 -28.02
C ALA A 190 5.29 -21.18 -26.73
N VAL A 191 5.83 -20.06 -26.25
CA VAL A 191 5.40 -19.44 -24.98
C VAL A 191 4.34 -18.38 -25.25
N VAL A 192 3.17 -18.55 -24.65
CA VAL A 192 2.10 -17.55 -24.63
C VAL A 192 2.25 -16.70 -23.37
N ALA A 193 2.40 -15.40 -23.56
CA ALA A 193 2.47 -14.41 -22.50
C ALA A 193 1.38 -13.34 -22.68
N SER A 194 1.07 -12.61 -21.62
CA SER A 194 0.28 -11.39 -21.71
C SER A 194 1.05 -10.24 -21.07
N ALA A 195 1.13 -9.13 -21.80
CA ALA A 195 1.64 -7.88 -21.28
C ALA A 195 0.47 -7.02 -20.80
N GLN A 196 0.63 -6.37 -19.66
CA GLN A 196 -0.36 -5.48 -19.07
C GLN A 196 0.32 -4.17 -18.66
N THR A 197 -0.34 -3.05 -18.91
CA THR A 197 0.10 -1.74 -18.46
C THR A 197 -1.05 -1.04 -17.75
N ASP A 198 -0.71 -0.21 -16.78
CA ASP A 198 -1.66 0.62 -16.04
C ASP A 198 -1.08 2.03 -15.94
N ILE A 199 -1.89 3.03 -16.14
CA ILE A 199 -1.53 4.43 -15.92
C ILE A 199 -2.72 5.15 -15.34
N GLY A 200 -2.48 6.09 -14.44
CA GLY A 200 -3.56 6.88 -13.90
C GLY A 200 -3.13 7.91 -12.89
N TRP A 201 -4.14 8.48 -12.27
CA TRP A 201 -4.04 9.52 -11.28
C TRP A 201 -4.85 9.13 -10.06
N ARG A 202 -4.34 9.49 -8.88
CA ARG A 202 -5.00 9.31 -7.61
C ARG A 202 -4.97 10.62 -6.84
N HIS A 203 -6.11 10.95 -6.24
CA HIS A 203 -6.28 12.06 -5.34
C HIS A 203 -6.61 11.57 -3.93
N ALA A 204 -6.02 12.16 -2.90
CA ALA A 204 -6.22 11.85 -1.49
C ALA A 204 -7.06 12.95 -0.81
N TYR A 205 -7.98 12.56 0.07
CA TYR A 205 -8.87 13.46 0.81
C TYR A 205 -8.94 13.06 2.28
N GLY A 206 -9.42 13.96 3.13
CA GLY A 206 -9.58 13.73 4.56
C GLY A 206 -8.29 14.01 5.31
N ASP A 207 -7.93 13.12 6.22
CA ASP A 207 -6.69 13.26 6.97
C ASP A 207 -5.54 12.80 6.07
N ILE A 208 -4.77 13.77 5.56
CA ILE A 208 -3.59 13.52 4.72
C ILE A 208 -2.30 13.94 5.40
N THR A 209 -2.35 14.75 6.46
CA THR A 209 -1.18 15.11 7.27
C THR A 209 -1.22 14.32 8.57
N PRO A 210 -0.33 13.34 8.78
CA PRO A 210 -0.25 12.62 10.05
C PRO A 210 0.03 13.59 11.20
N SER A 211 -0.63 13.42 12.32
CA SER A 211 -0.37 14.18 13.55
C SER A 211 -0.32 13.26 14.76
N SER A 212 0.40 13.63 15.80
CA SER A 212 0.48 12.84 17.03
C SER A 212 0.61 13.75 18.24
N ASP A 213 -0.25 13.55 19.23
CA ASP A 213 -0.18 14.25 20.50
C ASP A 213 0.76 13.52 21.46
N ALA A 214 1.80 14.22 21.90
CA ALA A 214 2.83 13.70 22.78
C ALA A 214 3.07 14.62 23.98
N SER A 215 3.64 14.07 25.05
CA SER A 215 4.14 14.86 26.18
C SER A 215 5.46 14.27 26.69
N PHE A 216 6.31 15.14 27.23
CA PHE A 216 7.44 14.68 28.05
C PHE A 216 6.95 14.34 29.47
N ILE A 217 7.74 13.56 30.19
CA ILE A 217 7.46 13.24 31.60
C ILE A 217 7.35 14.55 32.40
N GLY A 218 6.17 14.81 32.95
CA GLY A 218 5.90 16.00 33.78
C GLY A 218 5.70 17.31 33.00
N SER A 219 5.53 17.27 31.67
CA SER A 219 5.24 18.46 30.85
C SER A 219 3.78 18.52 30.37
N ASN A 220 3.41 19.68 29.82
CA ASN A 220 2.21 19.80 29.01
C ASN A 220 2.35 19.02 27.70
N ALA A 221 1.22 18.62 27.12
CA ALA A 221 1.17 17.97 25.81
C ALA A 221 1.41 18.96 24.65
N PHE A 222 1.89 18.44 23.53
CA PHE A 222 2.12 19.13 22.28
C PHE A 222 1.86 18.19 21.09
N THR A 223 1.53 18.77 19.94
CA THR A 223 1.25 18.02 18.71
C THR A 223 2.47 18.03 17.80
N VAL A 224 2.81 16.87 17.23
CA VAL A 224 3.84 16.70 16.20
C VAL A 224 3.17 16.34 14.89
N TYR A 225 3.53 17.02 13.81
CA TYR A 225 3.05 16.70 12.46
C TYR A 225 4.12 15.92 11.70
N GLY A 226 3.70 14.86 11.00
CA GLY A 226 4.53 14.09 10.08
C GLY A 226 4.47 14.60 8.65
N LEU A 227 5.17 13.91 7.74
CA LEU A 227 5.13 14.23 6.31
C LEU A 227 3.74 13.93 5.74
N PRO A 228 3.13 14.85 4.99
CA PRO A 228 1.82 14.63 4.40
C PRO A 228 1.85 13.54 3.33
N ILE A 229 0.75 12.79 3.26
CA ILE A 229 0.39 12.00 2.09
C ILE A 229 0.17 12.98 0.95
N ALA A 230 0.86 12.75 -0.17
CA ALA A 230 0.67 13.55 -1.37
C ALA A 230 -0.80 13.53 -1.80
N GLU A 231 -1.39 14.72 -1.89
CA GLU A 231 -2.77 14.92 -2.30
C GLU A 231 -2.99 14.37 -3.71
N ASP A 232 -2.13 14.75 -4.65
CA ASP A 232 -2.16 14.27 -6.03
C ASP A 232 -0.93 13.41 -6.36
N ALA A 233 -1.18 12.25 -6.96
CA ALA A 233 -0.11 11.38 -7.44
C ALA A 233 -0.48 10.72 -8.78
N ALA A 234 0.47 10.73 -9.71
CA ALA A 234 0.42 9.87 -10.89
C ALA A 234 0.93 8.47 -10.52
N PHE A 235 0.34 7.43 -11.10
CA PHE A 235 0.85 6.07 -10.98
C PHE A 235 0.99 5.41 -12.35
N VAL A 236 1.95 4.50 -12.43
CA VAL A 236 2.21 3.68 -13.61
C VAL A 236 2.48 2.24 -13.18
N GLY A 237 2.08 1.29 -14.01
CA GLY A 237 2.25 -0.12 -13.79
C GLY A 237 2.60 -0.84 -15.09
N ALA A 238 3.45 -1.85 -14.99
CA ALA A 238 3.76 -2.75 -16.09
C ALA A 238 3.86 -4.17 -15.54
N ALA A 239 3.25 -5.14 -16.22
CA ALA A 239 3.29 -6.53 -15.83
C ALA A 239 3.40 -7.45 -17.06
N VAL A 240 4.10 -8.55 -16.89
CA VAL A 240 4.12 -9.65 -17.86
C VAL A 240 3.71 -10.93 -17.15
N LYS A 241 2.78 -11.67 -17.73
CA LYS A 241 2.31 -12.97 -17.22
C LYS A 241 2.65 -14.04 -18.24
N PHE A 242 3.30 -15.10 -17.79
CA PHE A 242 3.70 -16.26 -18.57
C PHE A 242 2.81 -17.44 -18.19
N ASN A 243 2.23 -18.11 -19.19
CA ASN A 243 1.57 -19.40 -18.98
C ASN A 243 2.66 -20.48 -18.90
N LEU A 244 2.94 -20.96 -17.68
CA LEU A 244 3.94 -22.00 -17.47
C LEU A 244 3.40 -23.37 -17.89
N THR A 245 2.16 -23.64 -17.52
CA THR A 245 1.39 -24.83 -17.91
C THR A 245 -0.05 -24.42 -18.23
N GLN A 246 -0.94 -25.38 -18.47
CA GLN A 246 -2.38 -25.10 -18.61
C GLN A 246 -2.98 -24.51 -17.33
N ASP A 247 -2.46 -24.91 -16.17
CA ASP A 247 -3.02 -24.56 -14.85
C ASP A 247 -2.14 -23.59 -14.06
N ALA A 248 -0.89 -23.32 -14.49
CA ALA A 248 0.05 -22.49 -13.75
C ALA A 248 0.48 -21.24 -14.53
N LYS A 249 0.43 -20.08 -13.87
CA LYS A 249 0.81 -18.77 -14.43
C LYS A 249 1.76 -18.03 -13.51
N LEU A 250 2.88 -17.55 -14.07
CA LEU A 250 3.85 -16.70 -13.38
C LEU A 250 3.73 -15.26 -13.87
N GLY A 251 3.56 -14.31 -12.96
CA GLY A 251 3.49 -12.89 -13.25
C GLY A 251 4.64 -12.13 -12.60
N LEU A 252 5.25 -11.23 -13.36
CA LEU A 252 6.19 -10.23 -12.86
C LEU A 252 5.57 -8.86 -13.06
N SER A 253 5.60 -7.99 -12.05
CA SER A 253 5.11 -6.63 -12.21
C SER A 253 5.96 -5.57 -11.51
N TYR A 254 5.92 -4.38 -12.07
CA TYR A 254 6.48 -3.15 -11.54
C TYR A 254 5.35 -2.14 -11.35
N ASN A 255 5.38 -1.39 -10.25
CA ASN A 255 4.44 -0.30 -9.97
C ASN A 255 5.22 0.90 -9.46
N GLY A 256 4.96 2.07 -10.05
CA GLY A 256 5.52 3.35 -9.64
C GLY A 256 4.42 4.33 -9.29
N GLN A 257 4.65 5.17 -8.28
CA GLN A 257 3.79 6.29 -7.90
C GLN A 257 4.67 7.52 -7.69
N PHE A 258 4.26 8.64 -8.28
CA PHE A 258 5.04 9.87 -8.32
C PHE A 258 4.13 11.05 -7.97
N ALA A 259 4.56 11.82 -6.98
CA ALA A 259 4.00 13.11 -6.59
C ALA A 259 5.14 14.13 -6.48
N SER A 260 4.81 15.39 -6.18
CA SER A 260 5.78 16.48 -6.01
C SER A 260 6.88 16.12 -5.01
N ASP A 261 6.47 15.64 -3.83
CA ASP A 261 7.36 15.44 -2.68
C ASP A 261 7.47 13.95 -2.28
N ALA A 262 6.96 13.04 -3.11
CA ALA A 262 6.94 11.61 -2.81
C ALA A 262 7.12 10.73 -4.04
N LYS A 263 7.96 9.70 -3.91
CA LYS A 263 8.18 8.69 -4.94
C LYS A 263 8.15 7.30 -4.33
N ARG A 264 7.33 6.42 -4.86
CA ARG A 264 7.24 5.02 -4.46
C ARG A 264 7.42 4.12 -5.67
N ASN A 265 8.22 3.07 -5.51
CA ASN A 265 8.44 2.06 -6.53
C ASN A 265 8.29 0.68 -5.90
N GLY A 266 7.82 -0.30 -6.66
CA GLY A 266 7.66 -1.65 -6.17
C GLY A 266 7.68 -2.71 -7.26
N PHE A 267 8.10 -3.90 -6.86
CA PHE A 267 8.21 -5.08 -7.70
C PHE A 267 7.47 -6.24 -7.04
N ASN A 268 6.74 -6.99 -7.86
CA ASN A 268 5.99 -8.15 -7.39
C ASN A 268 6.25 -9.36 -8.27
N VAL A 269 6.22 -10.54 -7.64
CA VAL A 269 6.26 -11.85 -8.29
C VAL A 269 5.03 -12.64 -7.87
N LYS A 270 4.19 -13.03 -8.82
CA LYS A 270 2.90 -13.68 -8.56
C LYS A 270 2.88 -15.07 -9.20
N LEU A 271 2.53 -16.10 -8.44
CA LEU A 271 2.24 -17.43 -8.94
C LEU A 271 0.76 -17.75 -8.73
N ASN A 272 0.06 -18.08 -9.81
CA ASN A 272 -1.31 -18.62 -9.75
C ASN A 272 -1.29 -20.07 -10.22
N VAL A 273 -2.04 -20.90 -9.51
CA VAL A 273 -2.28 -22.30 -9.85
C VAL A 273 -3.79 -22.48 -9.78
N ASP A 274 -4.37 -22.90 -10.90
CA ASP A 274 -5.78 -23.24 -11.04
C ASP A 274 -5.93 -24.74 -10.67
N PHE A 275 -7.01 -25.12 -9.97
CA PHE A 275 -7.29 -26.48 -9.48
C PHE A 275 -8.71 -26.91 -9.84
#